data_AF-A0AAX4HUR6-F1
#
_entry.id   AF-A0AAX4HUR6-F1
#
_cell.length_a   1.000
_cell.length_b   1.000
_cell.length_c   1.000
_cell.angle_alpha   90.00
_cell.angle_beta   90.00
_cell.angle_gamma   90.00
#
_symmetry.space_group_name_H-M   'P 1'
#
loop_
_entity.id
_entity.type
_entity.pdbx_description
1 polymer ?
#
loop_
_entity_poly.entity_id
_entity_poly.type
_entity_poly.pdbx_seq_one_letter_code
_entity_poly.pdbx_strand_id
1 'polypeptide(L)'
;MRLNHLANKILLSDTKKLASSERVVITKLLHHLKEIERRKLYHELNYSSLFAYCVRELGYSESGAQRRIVAARALAEMPEIEPKIESGKLTLTNISLVNDFIEDKSQRQEVLKEVEGLTKTECEKRLFEITGKEKKPGKAKRISKDKIQEVYVLSDETMATVEKLKDLLGKNLSMDELVQFMAKEAMKSLKRMKSLPPAKVDTTVTMKTSNVSTSRQRTRTISFNQRLI
;
A
#
# COMPACT_ATOMS: atom_id res chain seq x y z
N MET A 1 -39.23 3.58 1.05
CA MET A 1 -39.46 2.88 2.33
C MET A 1 -39.57 3.92 3.45
N ARG A 2 -40.61 3.89 4.30
CA ARG A 2 -40.74 4.79 5.46
C ARG A 2 -40.50 3.99 6.75
N LEU A 3 -39.57 4.41 7.61
CA LEU A 3 -39.15 3.69 8.83
C LEU A 3 -39.51 4.40 10.15
N ASN A 4 -40.14 5.57 10.07
CA ASN A 4 -40.43 6.47 11.20
C ASN A 4 -41.45 5.92 12.23
N HIS A 5 -42.10 4.80 11.93
CA HIS A 5 -43.04 4.12 12.84
C HIS A 5 -42.36 3.03 13.69
N LEU A 6 -41.10 2.70 13.42
CA LEU A 6 -40.37 1.66 14.15
C LEU A 6 -39.79 2.22 15.46
N ALA A 7 -39.92 1.44 16.53
CA ALA A 7 -39.21 1.73 17.77
C ALA A 7 -37.68 1.55 17.58
N ASN A 8 -36.88 2.37 18.26
CA ASN A 8 -35.41 2.38 18.14
C ASN A 8 -34.78 0.98 18.28
N LYS A 9 -35.24 0.18 19.26
CA LYS A 9 -34.72 -1.19 19.49
C LYS A 9 -35.00 -2.13 18.31
N ILE A 10 -36.18 -2.01 17.70
CA ILE A 10 -36.57 -2.81 16.54
C ILE A 10 -35.73 -2.38 15.33
N LEU A 11 -35.65 -1.07 15.06
CA LEU A 11 -34.85 -0.53 13.96
C LEU A 11 -33.39 -1.00 14.02
N LEU A 12 -32.76 -0.94 15.20
CA LEU A 12 -31.38 -1.39 15.40
C LEU A 12 -31.22 -2.91 15.23
N SER A 13 -32.17 -3.70 15.72
CA SER A 13 -32.16 -5.16 15.59
C SER A 13 -32.32 -5.59 14.13
N ASP A 14 -33.28 -5.01 13.42
CA ASP A 14 -33.56 -5.33 12.02
C ASP A 14 -32.42 -4.88 11.11
N THR A 15 -31.81 -3.72 11.39
CA THR A 15 -30.61 -3.27 10.68
C THR A 15 -29.46 -4.26 10.82
N LYS A 16 -29.24 -4.83 12.02
CA LYS A 16 -28.20 -5.87 12.22
C LYS A 16 -28.50 -7.16 11.43
N LYS A 17 -29.77 -7.58 11.39
CA LYS A 17 -30.20 -8.75 10.60
C LYS A 17 -30.02 -8.51 9.11
N LEU A 18 -30.38 -7.32 8.62
CA LEU A 18 -30.19 -6.92 7.23
C LEU A 18 -28.71 -6.91 6.86
N ALA A 19 -27.84 -6.35 7.72
CA ALA A 19 -26.40 -6.37 7.49
C ALA A 19 -25.83 -7.81 7.44
N SER A 20 -26.34 -8.72 8.26
CA SER A 20 -25.94 -10.14 8.19
C SER A 20 -26.43 -10.80 6.90
N SER A 21 -27.67 -10.52 6.49
CA SER A 21 -28.27 -11.06 5.27
C SER A 21 -27.56 -10.54 4.03
N GLU A 22 -27.16 -9.26 4.03
CA GLU A 22 -26.35 -8.65 2.98
C GLU A 22 -25.03 -9.41 2.80
N ARG A 23 -24.33 -9.73 3.90
CA ARG A 23 -23.07 -10.48 3.82
C ARG A 23 -23.25 -11.88 3.23
N VAL A 24 -24.33 -12.58 3.58
CA VAL A 24 -24.68 -13.88 2.97
C VAL A 24 -24.94 -13.73 1.46
N VAL A 25 -25.66 -12.69 1.04
CA VAL A 25 -25.89 -12.40 -0.38
C VAL A 25 -24.58 -12.09 -1.10
N ILE A 26 -23.69 -11.32 -0.47
CA ILE A 26 -22.35 -11.04 -1.01
C ILE A 26 -21.57 -12.34 -1.19
N THR A 27 -21.55 -13.25 -0.21
CA THR A 27 -20.87 -14.54 -0.33
C THR A 27 -21.40 -15.36 -1.52
N LYS A 28 -22.71 -15.43 -1.71
CA LYS A 28 -23.32 -16.06 -2.90
C LYS A 28 -22.83 -15.41 -4.19
N LEU A 29 -22.83 -14.07 -4.25
CA LEU A 29 -22.27 -13.35 -5.40
C LEU A 29 -20.80 -13.74 -5.65
N LEU A 30 -19.97 -13.89 -4.63
CA LEU A 30 -18.57 -14.30 -4.79
C LEU A 30 -18.45 -15.68 -5.44
N HIS A 31 -19.28 -16.65 -5.02
CA HIS A 31 -19.34 -17.97 -5.67
C HIS A 31 -19.75 -17.89 -7.14
N HIS A 32 -20.72 -17.02 -7.47
CA HIS A 32 -21.10 -16.79 -8.86
C HIS A 32 -19.96 -16.15 -9.67
N LEU A 33 -19.28 -15.14 -9.13
CA LEU A 33 -18.14 -14.49 -9.80
C LEU A 33 -16.99 -15.48 -10.04
N LYS A 34 -16.70 -16.35 -9.06
CA LYS A 34 -15.76 -17.46 -9.21
C LYS A 34 -16.14 -18.38 -10.36
N GLU A 35 -17.41 -18.76 -10.47
CA GLU A 35 -17.87 -19.66 -11.52
C GLU A 35 -17.89 -19.00 -12.91
N ILE A 36 -18.29 -17.73 -12.98
CA ILE A 36 -18.18 -16.89 -14.19
C ILE A 36 -16.72 -16.78 -14.63
N GLU A 37 -15.79 -16.61 -13.68
CA GLU A 37 -14.36 -16.57 -13.96
C GLU A 37 -13.85 -17.90 -14.54
N ARG A 38 -14.20 -19.00 -13.88
CA ARG A 38 -13.80 -20.37 -14.26
C ARG A 38 -14.28 -20.73 -15.67
N ARG A 39 -15.53 -20.40 -16.00
CA ARG A 39 -16.13 -20.63 -17.33
C ARG A 39 -15.78 -19.56 -18.35
N LYS A 40 -15.14 -18.47 -17.93
CA LYS A 40 -14.83 -17.29 -18.76
C LYS A 40 -16.05 -16.67 -19.46
N LEU A 41 -17.26 -16.74 -18.86
CA LEU A 41 -18.51 -16.27 -19.48
C LEU A 41 -18.49 -14.78 -19.86
N TYR A 42 -17.66 -13.98 -19.19
CA TYR A 42 -17.46 -12.58 -19.56
C TYR A 42 -16.88 -12.40 -20.97
N HIS A 43 -16.14 -13.38 -21.51
CA HIS A 43 -15.68 -13.35 -22.91
C HIS A 43 -16.82 -13.57 -23.89
N GLU A 44 -17.74 -14.49 -23.60
CA GLU A 44 -18.93 -14.73 -24.44
C GLU A 44 -19.82 -13.47 -24.52
N LEU A 45 -19.78 -12.64 -23.48
CA LEU A 45 -20.45 -11.35 -23.40
C LEU A 45 -19.62 -10.17 -23.93
N ASN A 46 -18.50 -10.43 -24.61
CA ASN A 46 -17.59 -9.42 -25.20
C ASN A 46 -16.93 -8.46 -24.21
N TYR A 47 -16.74 -8.87 -22.95
CA TYR A 47 -15.92 -8.14 -21.98
C TYR A 47 -14.48 -8.62 -22.00
N SER A 48 -13.53 -7.68 -21.95
CA SER A 48 -12.09 -7.96 -21.99
C SER A 48 -11.54 -8.65 -20.74
N SER A 49 -12.30 -8.66 -19.64
CA SER A 49 -11.93 -9.28 -18.37
C SER A 49 -13.14 -9.41 -17.45
N LEU A 50 -13.03 -10.23 -16.41
CA LEU A 50 -14.00 -10.27 -15.32
C LEU A 50 -14.16 -8.90 -14.65
N PHE A 51 -13.07 -8.14 -14.55
CA PHE A 51 -13.10 -6.76 -14.04
C PHE A 51 -13.98 -5.86 -14.91
N ALA A 52 -13.78 -5.88 -16.23
CA ALA A 52 -14.60 -5.11 -17.15
C ALA A 52 -16.09 -5.49 -17.07
N TYR A 53 -16.39 -6.79 -16.94
CA TYR A 53 -17.74 -7.29 -16.72
C TYR A 53 -18.34 -6.76 -15.40
N CYS A 54 -17.62 -6.88 -14.28
CA CYS A 54 -18.09 -6.39 -12.98
C CYS A 54 -18.36 -4.88 -12.97
N VAL A 55 -17.55 -4.09 -13.68
CA VAL A 55 -17.71 -2.64 -13.73
C VAL A 55 -18.83 -2.23 -14.70
N ARG A 56 -18.84 -2.79 -15.91
CA ARG A 56 -19.73 -2.34 -16.99
C ARG A 56 -21.11 -3.00 -16.95
N GLU A 57 -21.19 -4.31 -16.68
CA GLU A 57 -22.46 -5.05 -16.64
C GLU A 57 -23.09 -4.98 -15.25
N LEU A 58 -22.32 -5.27 -14.19
CA LEU A 58 -22.86 -5.33 -12.83
C LEU A 58 -22.88 -3.96 -12.12
N GLY A 59 -22.36 -2.91 -12.76
CA GLY A 59 -22.42 -1.54 -12.28
C GLY A 59 -21.56 -1.25 -11.04
N TYR A 60 -20.55 -2.08 -10.72
CA TYR A 60 -19.66 -1.82 -9.60
C TYR A 60 -18.67 -0.69 -9.91
N SER A 61 -18.31 0.08 -8.89
CA SER A 61 -17.11 0.93 -8.96
C SER A 61 -15.86 0.07 -9.14
N GLU A 62 -14.81 0.59 -9.77
CA GLU A 62 -13.55 -0.12 -9.98
C GLU A 62 -13.00 -0.75 -8.69
N SER A 63 -12.96 0.02 -7.60
CA SER A 63 -12.53 -0.49 -6.29
C SER A 63 -13.47 -1.55 -5.71
N GLY A 64 -14.77 -1.41 -5.94
CA GLY A 64 -15.78 -2.39 -5.50
C GLY A 64 -15.72 -3.70 -6.28
N ALA A 65 -15.45 -3.61 -7.59
CA ALA A 65 -15.24 -4.76 -8.47
C ALA A 65 -13.97 -5.52 -8.08
N GLN A 66 -12.85 -4.81 -7.91
CA GLN A 66 -11.58 -5.43 -7.56
C GLN A 66 -11.66 -6.19 -6.23
N ARG A 67 -12.23 -5.60 -5.18
CA ARG A 67 -12.37 -6.28 -3.88
C ARG A 67 -13.21 -7.55 -3.97
N ARG A 68 -14.28 -7.55 -4.77
CA ARG A 68 -15.12 -8.74 -4.98
C ARG A 68 -14.38 -9.82 -5.75
N ILE A 69 -13.63 -9.46 -6.79
CA ILE A 69 -12.83 -10.40 -7.57
C ILE A 69 -11.75 -11.03 -6.69
N VAL A 70 -11.01 -10.22 -5.94
CA VAL A 70 -9.98 -10.71 -5.01
C VAL A 70 -10.59 -11.62 -3.95
N ALA A 71 -11.72 -11.25 -3.36
CA ALA A 71 -12.39 -12.09 -2.38
C ALA A 71 -12.95 -13.38 -2.97
N ALA A 72 -13.50 -13.36 -4.19
CA ALA A 72 -13.97 -14.58 -4.87
C ALA A 72 -12.83 -15.56 -5.13
N ARG A 73 -11.65 -15.05 -5.50
CA ARG A 73 -10.43 -15.87 -5.68
C ARG A 73 -9.90 -16.39 -4.35
N ALA A 74 -9.84 -15.54 -3.32
CA ALA A 74 -9.45 -15.95 -1.97
C ALA A 74 -10.39 -17.05 -1.41
N LEU A 75 -11.70 -16.93 -1.66
CA LEU A 75 -12.69 -17.93 -1.29
C LEU A 75 -12.51 -19.26 -2.03
N ALA A 76 -12.09 -19.21 -3.31
CA ALA A 76 -11.76 -20.41 -4.07
C ALA A 76 -10.51 -21.12 -3.53
N GLU A 77 -9.55 -20.36 -3.01
CA GLU A 77 -8.30 -20.87 -2.43
C GLU A 77 -8.44 -21.36 -0.98
N MET A 78 -9.31 -20.70 -0.20
CA MET A 78 -9.48 -20.86 1.24
C MET A 78 -10.99 -20.83 1.59
N PRO A 79 -11.73 -21.93 1.38
CA PRO A 79 -13.16 -21.99 1.69
C PRO A 79 -13.50 -21.64 3.14
N GLU A 80 -12.56 -21.82 4.07
CA GLU A 80 -12.70 -21.51 5.50
C GLU A 80 -12.93 -20.02 5.83
N ILE A 81 -12.70 -19.11 4.87
CA ILE A 81 -12.97 -17.68 5.06
C ILE A 81 -14.45 -17.34 4.90
N GLU A 82 -15.25 -18.21 4.27
CA GLU A 82 -16.67 -18.01 4.02
C GLU A 82 -17.47 -17.63 5.27
N PRO A 83 -17.49 -18.43 6.36
CA PRO A 83 -18.22 -18.09 7.57
C PRO A 83 -17.70 -16.81 8.25
N LYS A 84 -16.44 -16.44 8.01
CA LYS A 84 -15.83 -15.21 8.55
C LYS A 84 -16.33 -13.97 7.81
N ILE A 85 -16.56 -14.09 6.50
CA ILE A 85 -17.20 -13.04 5.69
C ILE A 85 -18.65 -12.88 6.12
N GLU A 86 -19.40 -13.98 6.24
CA GLU A 86 -20.83 -13.92 6.61
C GLU A 86 -21.06 -13.34 8.01
N SER A 87 -20.24 -13.77 8.98
CA SER A 87 -20.29 -13.22 10.35
C SER A 87 -19.83 -11.76 10.44
N GLY A 88 -19.14 -11.24 9.41
CA GLY A 88 -18.59 -9.88 9.40
C GLY A 88 -17.26 -9.74 10.12
N LYS A 89 -16.65 -10.84 10.58
CA LYS A 89 -15.29 -10.84 11.15
C LYS A 89 -14.24 -10.54 10.10
N LEU A 90 -14.48 -10.89 8.85
CA LEU A 90 -13.54 -10.62 7.76
C LEU A 90 -14.23 -9.84 6.65
N THR A 91 -13.72 -8.64 6.36
CA THR A 91 -14.30 -7.78 5.31
C THR A 91 -13.60 -8.00 3.97
N LEU A 92 -14.31 -7.77 2.87
CA LEU A 92 -13.73 -7.76 1.51
C LEU A 92 -12.52 -6.81 1.40
N THR A 93 -12.53 -5.72 2.16
CA THR A 93 -11.43 -4.76 2.22
C THR A 93 -10.19 -5.39 2.87
N ASN A 94 -10.32 -6.04 4.02
CA ASN A 94 -9.19 -6.69 4.69
C ASN A 94 -8.63 -7.81 3.80
N ILE A 95 -9.49 -8.62 3.16
CA ILE A 95 -9.04 -9.66 2.22
C ILE A 95 -8.21 -9.06 1.08
N SER A 96 -8.70 -7.97 0.48
CA SER A 96 -7.96 -7.27 -0.58
C SER A 96 -6.63 -6.72 -0.09
N LEU A 97 -6.58 -6.15 1.12
CA LEU A 97 -5.34 -5.65 1.72
C LEU A 97 -4.33 -6.76 1.95
N VAL A 98 -4.74 -7.89 2.55
CA VAL A 98 -3.82 -9.01 2.75
C VAL A 98 -3.28 -9.52 1.40
N ASN A 99 -4.13 -9.62 0.38
CA ASN A 99 -3.70 -10.05 -0.96
C ASN A 99 -2.71 -9.07 -1.62
N ASP A 100 -2.81 -7.77 -1.34
CA ASP A 100 -1.91 -6.75 -1.89
C ASP A 100 -0.52 -6.77 -1.21
N PHE A 101 -0.45 -7.19 0.05
CA PHE A 101 0.78 -7.20 0.85
C PHE A 101 1.49 -8.56 0.88
N ILE A 102 0.74 -9.65 0.79
CA ILE A 102 1.21 -11.03 0.98
C ILE A 102 1.05 -11.83 -0.32
N GLU A 103 2.17 -12.03 -1.00
CA GLU A 103 2.25 -12.82 -2.24
C GLU A 103 2.17 -14.33 -1.94
N ASP A 104 2.79 -14.79 -0.85
CA ASP A 104 2.82 -16.20 -0.48
C ASP A 104 1.46 -16.70 0.02
N LYS A 105 1.02 -17.86 -0.48
CA LYS A 105 -0.30 -18.42 -0.17
C LYS A 105 -0.40 -18.94 1.27
N SER A 106 0.64 -19.58 1.77
CA SER A 106 0.65 -20.16 3.12
C SER A 106 0.63 -19.05 4.16
N GLN A 107 1.46 -18.03 3.98
CA GLN A 107 1.49 -16.85 4.84
C GLN A 107 0.14 -16.10 4.80
N ARG A 108 -0.51 -16.01 3.63
CA ARG A 108 -1.82 -15.35 3.50
C ARG A 108 -2.89 -15.97 4.42
N GLN A 109 -2.92 -17.29 4.55
CA GLN A 109 -3.87 -17.99 5.43
C GLN A 109 -3.68 -17.61 6.90
N GLU A 110 -2.43 -17.52 7.33
CA GLU A 110 -2.09 -17.16 8.71
C GLU A 110 -2.45 -15.70 9.00
N VAL A 111 -2.02 -14.79 8.12
CA VAL A 111 -2.29 -13.34 8.25
C VAL A 111 -3.80 -13.05 8.21
N LEU A 112 -4.59 -13.78 7.41
CA LEU A 112 -6.04 -13.61 7.37
C LEU A 112 -6.73 -13.93 8.70
N LYS A 113 -6.16 -14.83 9.52
CA LYS A 113 -6.65 -15.12 10.87
C LYS A 113 -6.32 -13.98 11.84
N GLU A 114 -5.15 -13.36 11.69
CA GLU A 114 -4.72 -12.25 12.55
C GLU A 114 -5.51 -10.96 12.30
N VAL A 115 -6.03 -10.75 11.09
CA VAL A 115 -6.79 -9.54 10.72
C VAL A 115 -8.31 -9.67 10.88
N GLU A 116 -8.77 -10.75 11.52
CA GLU A 116 -10.18 -10.92 11.87
C GLU A 116 -10.63 -9.89 12.91
N GLY A 117 -11.80 -9.29 12.68
CA GLY A 117 -12.40 -8.28 13.54
C GLY A 117 -11.75 -6.90 13.45
N LEU A 118 -10.61 -6.78 12.76
CA LEU A 118 -9.90 -5.51 12.62
C LEU A 118 -10.63 -4.58 11.65
N THR A 119 -10.64 -3.30 12.01
CA THR A 119 -10.97 -2.23 11.05
C THR A 119 -9.91 -2.17 9.94
N LYS A 120 -10.23 -1.47 8.85
CA LYS A 120 -9.29 -1.26 7.75
C LYS A 120 -7.94 -0.69 8.25
N THR A 121 -8.00 0.32 9.12
CA THR A 121 -6.80 1.02 9.62
C THR A 121 -5.95 0.11 10.50
N GLU A 122 -6.58 -0.67 11.38
CA GLU A 122 -5.88 -1.66 12.21
C GLU A 122 -5.27 -2.78 11.36
N CYS A 123 -5.97 -3.23 10.32
CA CYS A 123 -5.46 -4.20 9.35
C CYS A 123 -4.23 -3.65 8.61
N GLU A 124 -4.27 -2.39 8.14
CA GLU A 124 -3.11 -1.75 7.48
C GLU A 124 -1.90 -1.65 8.43
N LYS A 125 -2.12 -1.29 9.71
CA LYS A 125 -1.05 -1.29 10.74
C LYS A 125 -0.47 -2.68 10.98
N ARG A 126 -1.35 -3.68 11.16
CA ARG A 126 -0.92 -5.06 11.40
C ARG A 126 -0.12 -5.63 10.23
N LEU A 127 -0.55 -5.35 8.99
CA LEU A 127 0.17 -5.76 7.79
C LEU A 127 1.54 -5.09 7.68
N PHE A 128 1.65 -3.82 8.07
CA PHE A 128 2.94 -3.13 8.14
C PHE A 128 3.87 -3.79 9.16
N GLU A 129 3.39 -4.12 10.36
CA GLU A 129 4.17 -4.82 11.39
C GLU A 129 4.70 -6.17 10.92
N ILE A 130 3.90 -6.94 10.17
CA ILE A 130 4.26 -8.28 9.70
C ILE A 130 5.24 -8.21 8.53
N THR A 131 5.02 -7.29 7.59
CA THR A 131 5.77 -7.28 6.32
C THR A 131 6.94 -6.32 6.31
N GLY A 132 6.95 -5.32 7.19
CA GLY A 132 7.86 -4.17 7.13
C GLY A 132 7.75 -3.35 5.84
N LYS A 133 6.74 -3.63 5.01
CA LYS A 133 6.53 -2.96 3.72
C LYS A 133 5.47 -1.90 3.86
N GLU A 134 5.76 -0.70 3.41
CA GLU A 134 4.74 0.32 3.22
C GLU A 134 3.81 -0.09 2.08
N LYS A 135 2.54 0.30 2.19
CA LYS A 135 1.60 0.16 1.08
C LYS A 135 2.17 0.93 -0.11
N LYS A 136 2.41 0.25 -1.23
CA LYS A 136 2.83 0.94 -2.45
C LYS A 136 1.80 2.03 -2.76
N PRO A 137 2.21 3.30 -2.87
CA PRO A 137 1.28 4.34 -3.24
C PRO A 137 0.68 4.00 -4.61
N GLY A 138 -0.62 4.27 -4.77
CA GLY A 138 -1.26 4.13 -6.07
C GLY A 138 -0.53 4.98 -7.11
N LYS A 139 -0.57 4.56 -8.38
CA LYS A 139 0.01 5.37 -9.47
C LYS A 139 -0.60 6.77 -9.43
N ALA A 140 0.25 7.77 -9.65
CA ALA A 140 -0.15 9.17 -9.76
C ALA A 140 -1.39 9.30 -10.66
N LYS A 141 -2.48 9.83 -10.10
CA LYS A 141 -3.76 9.95 -10.80
C LYS A 141 -3.91 11.36 -11.33
N ARG A 142 -4.08 11.49 -12.64
CA ARG A 142 -4.44 12.78 -13.24
C ARG A 142 -5.90 13.10 -12.94
N ILE A 143 -6.14 14.25 -12.32
CA ILE A 143 -7.50 14.70 -11.91
C ILE A 143 -8.01 15.87 -12.74
N SER A 144 -7.10 16.61 -13.41
CA SER A 144 -7.45 17.65 -14.39
C SER A 144 -6.37 17.74 -15.49
N LYS A 145 -6.56 18.66 -16.44
CA LYS A 145 -5.59 18.96 -17.51
C LYS A 145 -4.20 19.27 -16.95
N ASP A 146 -4.12 19.85 -15.77
CA ASP A 146 -2.93 20.42 -15.16
C ASP A 146 -2.60 19.87 -13.76
N LYS A 147 -3.52 19.11 -13.12
CA LYS A 147 -3.31 18.59 -11.76
C LYS A 147 -3.16 17.08 -11.71
N ILE A 148 -2.22 16.65 -10.86
CA ILE A 148 -1.94 15.27 -10.53
C ILE A 148 -2.14 15.11 -9.02
N GLN A 149 -2.79 14.01 -8.64
CA GLN A 149 -2.91 13.58 -7.25
C GLN A 149 -1.91 12.44 -7.00
N GLU A 150 -0.97 12.68 -6.09
CA GLU A 150 -0.07 11.68 -5.55
C GLU A 150 -0.32 11.50 -4.06
N VAL A 151 -0.12 10.28 -3.58
CA VAL A 151 -0.26 9.92 -2.16
C VAL A 151 1.11 9.44 -1.73
N TYR A 152 1.68 10.06 -0.70
CA TYR A 152 2.96 9.67 -0.13
C TYR A 152 2.78 9.25 1.31
N VAL A 153 3.60 8.29 1.74
CA VAL A 153 3.80 7.95 3.15
C VAL A 153 5.03 8.73 3.61
N LEU A 154 4.87 9.53 4.65
CA LEU A 154 5.93 10.38 5.20
C LEU A 154 6.15 10.00 6.67
N SER A 155 7.41 10.04 7.12
CA SER A 155 7.72 9.83 8.54
C SER A 155 7.21 10.98 9.40
N ASP A 156 6.98 10.71 10.69
CA ASP A 156 6.59 11.73 11.67
C ASP A 156 7.64 12.85 11.75
N GLU A 157 8.94 12.51 11.65
CA GLU A 157 10.03 13.50 11.61
C GLU A 157 9.94 14.41 10.38
N THR A 158 9.62 13.84 9.21
CA THR A 158 9.44 14.62 7.98
C THR A 158 8.25 15.56 8.12
N MET A 159 7.12 15.05 8.64
CA MET A 159 5.92 15.86 8.85
C MET A 159 6.12 16.97 9.88
N ALA A 160 6.83 16.69 10.98
CA ALA A 160 7.19 17.71 11.97
C ALA A 160 8.06 18.83 11.35
N THR A 161 8.95 18.48 10.43
CA THR A 161 9.77 19.46 9.70
C THR A 161 8.92 20.29 8.73
N VAL A 162 7.98 19.65 8.03
CA VAL A 162 7.02 20.30 7.13
C VAL A 162 6.10 21.27 7.89
N GLU A 163 5.62 20.89 9.08
CA GLU A 163 4.80 21.75 9.94
C GLU A 163 5.58 22.97 10.44
N LYS A 164 6.79 22.77 10.97
CA LYS A 164 7.67 23.88 11.37
C LYS A 164 7.92 24.86 10.22
N LEU A 165 8.12 24.34 9.00
CA LEU A 165 8.29 25.19 7.82
C LEU A 165 7.02 26.02 7.52
N LYS A 166 5.83 25.41 7.63
CA LYS A 166 4.57 26.14 7.47
C LYS A 166 4.43 27.27 8.48
N ASP A 167 4.76 27.01 9.74
CA ASP A 167 4.71 27.99 10.82
C ASP A 167 5.65 29.17 10.55
N LEU A 168 6.89 28.90 10.14
CA LEU A 168 7.87 29.93 9.79
C LEU A 168 7.46 30.79 8.59
N LEU A 169 6.73 30.20 7.63
CA LEU A 169 6.22 30.93 6.48
C LEU A 169 5.04 31.85 6.83
N GLY A 170 4.39 31.64 7.98
CA GLY A 170 3.32 32.50 8.50
C GLY A 170 2.10 32.61 7.57
N LYS A 171 1.93 31.66 6.63
CA LYS A 171 0.88 31.68 5.60
C LYS A 171 0.14 30.36 5.59
N ASN A 172 -1.18 30.44 5.42
CA ASN A 172 -2.02 29.27 5.21
C ASN A 172 -1.90 28.79 3.75
N LEU A 173 -0.76 28.19 3.42
CA LEU A 173 -0.45 27.66 2.10
C LEU A 173 -1.13 26.31 1.90
N SER A 174 -1.68 26.10 0.70
CA SER A 174 -2.04 24.77 0.25
C SER A 174 -0.79 23.87 0.16
N MET A 175 -0.99 22.55 0.17
CA MET A 175 0.13 21.61 0.04
C MET A 175 0.88 21.80 -1.30
N ASP A 176 0.16 22.14 -2.38
CA ASP A 176 0.76 22.42 -3.68
C ASP A 176 1.69 23.65 -3.63
N GLU A 177 1.23 24.76 -3.05
CA GLU A 177 2.04 25.97 -2.91
C GLU A 177 3.26 25.74 -2.01
N LEU A 178 3.10 24.97 -0.93
CA LEU A 178 4.21 24.61 -0.05
C LEU A 178 5.25 23.75 -0.78
N VAL A 179 4.81 22.70 -1.47
CA VAL A 179 5.71 21.84 -2.26
C VAL A 179 6.40 22.65 -3.36
N GLN A 180 5.68 23.56 -4.02
CA GLN A 180 6.26 24.44 -5.03
C GLN A 180 7.31 25.38 -4.43
N PHE A 181 7.07 25.94 -3.23
CA PHE A 181 8.04 26.74 -2.51
C PHE A 181 9.30 25.93 -2.18
N MET A 182 9.13 24.76 -1.55
CA MET A 182 10.24 23.86 -1.21
C MET A 182 11.07 23.49 -2.44
N ALA A 183 10.42 23.14 -3.56
CA ALA A 183 11.10 22.78 -4.80
C ALA A 183 11.87 23.96 -5.41
N LYS A 184 11.28 25.17 -5.41
CA LYS A 184 11.94 26.39 -5.92
C LYS A 184 13.18 26.75 -5.09
N GLU A 185 13.08 26.72 -3.77
CA GLU A 185 14.22 27.02 -2.88
C GLU A 185 15.32 25.96 -2.95
N ALA A 186 14.95 24.67 -3.03
CA ALA A 186 15.90 23.58 -3.26
C ALA A 186 16.64 23.75 -4.60
N MET A 187 15.92 24.09 -5.68
CA MET A 187 16.53 24.35 -7.00
C MET A 187 17.49 25.55 -6.98
N LYS A 188 17.14 26.65 -6.32
CA LYS A 188 18.03 27.82 -6.18
C LYS A 188 19.33 27.43 -5.45
N SER A 189 19.18 26.71 -4.34
CA SER A 189 20.30 26.27 -3.50
C SER A 189 21.24 25.32 -4.25
N LEU A 190 20.69 24.34 -4.97
CA LEU A 190 21.47 23.41 -5.80
C LEU A 190 22.17 24.11 -6.98
N LYS A 191 21.52 25.08 -7.64
CA LYS A 191 22.15 25.88 -8.70
C LYS A 191 23.34 26.68 -8.16
N ARG A 192 23.18 27.30 -6.99
CA ARG A 192 24.27 28.01 -6.32
C ARG A 192 25.44 27.07 -6.00
N MET A 193 25.16 25.90 -5.42
CA MET A 193 26.19 24.90 -5.09
C MET A 193 26.97 24.40 -6.31
N LYS A 194 26.29 24.10 -7.43
CA LYS A 194 26.94 23.66 -8.67
C LYS A 194 27.75 24.74 -9.37
N SER A 195 27.51 26.01 -9.06
CA SER A 195 28.24 27.16 -9.63
C SER A 195 29.52 27.51 -8.86
N LEU A 196 29.79 26.88 -7.71
CA LEU A 196 31.08 27.05 -7.03
C LEU A 196 32.17 26.19 -7.71
N PRO A 197 33.37 26.74 -7.98
CA PRO A 197 34.50 25.94 -8.43
C PRO A 197 34.88 24.91 -7.37
N PRO A 198 35.45 23.73 -7.75
CA PRO A 198 35.91 22.76 -6.77
C PRO A 198 36.91 23.45 -5.84
N ALA A 199 36.66 23.39 -4.53
CA ALA A 199 37.51 23.99 -3.54
C ALA A 199 38.95 23.46 -3.72
N LYS A 200 39.91 24.35 -3.95
CA LYS A 200 41.33 24.00 -3.83
C LYS A 200 41.55 23.62 -2.36
N VAL A 201 41.72 22.32 -2.11
CA VAL A 201 42.20 21.84 -0.82
C VAL A 201 43.68 22.18 -0.78
N ASP A 202 44.07 23.14 0.06
CA ASP A 202 45.47 23.37 0.41
C ASP A 202 45.97 22.19 1.24
N THR A 203 46.62 21.25 0.56
CA THR A 203 47.37 20.16 1.20
C THR A 203 48.71 20.70 1.73
N THR A 204 48.68 21.37 2.87
CA THR A 204 49.87 21.48 3.74
C THR A 204 49.46 21.40 5.20
N VAL A 205 49.31 20.19 5.72
CA VAL A 205 49.57 19.92 7.13
C VAL A 205 50.48 18.70 7.22
N THR A 206 51.71 19.00 7.65
CA THR A 206 52.82 18.11 7.94
C THR A 206 52.44 17.09 9.00
N MET A 207 52.41 15.80 8.65
CA MET A 207 52.30 14.74 9.65
C MET A 207 53.65 14.55 10.35
N LYS A 208 53.69 14.88 11.65
CA LYS A 208 54.76 14.43 12.54
C LYS A 208 54.63 12.92 12.74
N THR A 209 55.64 12.19 12.31
CA THR A 209 55.86 10.78 12.66
C THR A 209 56.44 10.67 14.07
N SER A 210 55.80 9.89 14.94
CA SER A 210 56.49 9.21 16.04
C SER A 210 55.84 7.85 16.30
N ASN A 211 56.65 6.82 16.08
CA ASN A 211 56.43 5.38 16.21
C ASN A 211 55.88 4.95 17.57
N VAL A 212 55.18 3.80 17.61
CA VAL A 212 55.62 2.58 18.35
C VAL A 212 55.12 1.31 17.61
N SER A 213 56.06 0.38 17.47
CA SER A 213 56.04 -1.01 16.98
C SER A 213 55.01 -1.93 17.69
N THR A 214 54.64 -3.13 17.21
CA THR A 214 55.52 -4.31 17.08
C THR A 214 54.80 -5.54 16.44
N SER A 215 55.59 -6.33 15.70
CA SER A 215 55.53 -7.79 15.38
C SER A 215 54.39 -8.35 14.49
N ARG A 216 54.70 -8.73 13.23
CA ARG A 216 55.08 -10.08 12.71
C ARG A 216 53.86 -11.03 12.67
N GLN A 217 53.46 -11.61 11.52
CA GLN A 217 54.23 -12.53 10.68
C GLN A 217 53.77 -12.54 9.20
N ARG A 218 54.71 -12.92 8.33
CA ARG A 218 54.60 -13.16 6.89
C ARG A 218 54.15 -14.61 6.61
N THR A 219 53.37 -14.80 5.53
CA THR A 219 53.51 -15.89 4.53
C THR A 219 52.63 -15.52 3.31
N ARG A 220 53.20 -14.99 2.23
CA ARG A 220 53.56 -15.67 0.96
C ARG A 220 52.41 -16.46 0.29
N THR A 221 51.93 -15.87 -0.83
CA THR A 221 51.79 -16.44 -2.20
C THR A 221 51.19 -17.85 -2.32
N ILE A 222 50.11 -18.06 -3.08
CA ILE A 222 50.17 -18.47 -4.50
C ILE A 222 48.81 -18.22 -5.18
N SER A 223 48.87 -17.56 -6.34
CA SER A 223 47.80 -17.49 -7.34
C SER A 223 47.70 -18.82 -8.10
N PHE A 224 46.51 -19.39 -8.22
CA PHE A 224 46.23 -20.48 -9.17
C PHE A 224 45.17 -20.03 -10.17
N ASN A 225 45.49 -20.21 -11.45
CA ASN A 225 44.73 -19.79 -12.61
C ASN A 225 44.50 -21.04 -13.48
N GLN A 226 43.25 -21.41 -13.75
CA GLN A 226 42.80 -22.43 -14.73
C GLN A 226 41.34 -22.08 -15.03
N ARG A 227 40.93 -21.46 -16.16
CA ARG A 227 40.83 -21.89 -17.58
C ARG A 227 40.06 -23.19 -17.82
N LEU A 228 38.94 -23.02 -18.56
CA LEU A 228 38.12 -23.96 -19.35
C LEU A 228 37.35 -25.02 -18.52
N ILE A 229 36.03 -25.18 -18.66
CA ILE A 229 35.19 -25.29 -19.87
C ILE A 229 33.92 -24.44 -19.74
#